data_AF-A0A521VEX1-F1
#
_entry.id   AF-A0A521VEX1-F1
#
_cell.length_a   1.000
_cell.length_b   1.000
_cell.length_c   1.000
_cell.angle_alpha   90.00
_cell.angle_beta   90.00
_cell.angle_gamma   90.00
#
_symmetry.space_group_name_H-M   'P 1'
#
loop_
_entity.id
_entity.type
_entity.pdbx_description
1 polymer ?
#
loop_
_entity_poly.entity_id
_entity_poly.type
_entity_poly.pdbx_seq_one_letter_code
_entity_poly.pdbx_strand_id
1 'polypeptide(L)'
;MKFKRLAELELRGRRVFIRADLNVPQDASRQITDDTRIRASVPGIRLALEKGAAVMVTSHLGRPKEGELKPADSLAPVARRLGELLGREVLLLRDWV
;
A
#
# COMPACT_ATOMS: atom_id res chain seq x y z
N MET A 1 3.32 -25.38 0.18
CA MET A 1 3.79 -24.59 -0.97
C MET A 1 5.20 -24.10 -0.72
N LYS A 2 6.08 -24.09 -1.73
CA LYS A 2 7.47 -23.59 -1.63
C LYS A 2 7.61 -22.32 -2.45
N PHE A 3 7.74 -21.19 -1.78
CA PHE A 3 8.03 -19.88 -2.37
C PHE A 3 9.03 -19.15 -1.47
N LYS A 4 9.84 -18.24 -2.05
CA LYS A 4 10.78 -17.42 -1.29
C LYS A 4 10.01 -16.45 -0.41
N ARG A 5 10.37 -16.33 0.86
CA ARG A 5 9.73 -15.38 1.78
C ARG A 5 10.47 -14.05 1.76
N LEU A 6 9.73 -12.93 1.87
CA LEU A 6 10.32 -11.59 1.95
C LEU A 6 11.41 -11.48 3.04
N ALA A 7 11.20 -12.13 4.19
CA ALA A 7 12.14 -12.15 5.31
C ALA A 7 13.51 -12.78 4.97
N GLU A 8 13.55 -13.69 4.01
CA GLU A 8 14.74 -14.44 3.60
C GLU A 8 15.56 -13.71 2.52
N LEU A 9 15.07 -12.56 2.03
CA LEU A 9 15.71 -11.83 0.93
C LEU A 9 16.64 -10.71 1.44
N GLU A 10 17.71 -10.47 0.69
CA GLU A 10 18.58 -9.30 0.82
C GLU A 10 17.99 -8.11 0.05
N LEU A 11 17.53 -7.08 0.77
CA LEU A 11 16.77 -5.97 0.19
C LEU A 11 17.50 -4.62 0.24
N ARG A 12 18.68 -4.55 0.85
CA ARG A 12 19.43 -3.29 0.98
C ARG A 12 19.74 -2.70 -0.39
N GLY A 13 19.33 -1.45 -0.60
CA GLY A 13 19.51 -0.73 -1.86
C GLY A 13 18.64 -1.24 -3.02
N ARG A 14 17.71 -2.17 -2.76
CA ARG A 14 16.79 -2.68 -3.79
C ARG A 14 15.51 -1.84 -3.84
N ARG A 15 14.89 -1.81 -5.01
CA ARG A 15 13.51 -1.33 -5.18
C ARG A 15 12.57 -2.52 -5.06
N VAL A 16 11.60 -2.44 -4.15
CA VAL A 16 10.64 -3.51 -3.86
C VAL A 16 9.24 -3.01 -4.17
N PHE A 17 8.59 -3.66 -5.13
CA PHE A 17 7.21 -3.40 -5.52
C PHE A 17 6.29 -4.39 -4.81
N ILE A 18 5.43 -3.89 -3.93
CA ILE A 18 4.52 -4.70 -3.11
C ILE A 18 3.10 -4.54 -3.62
N ARG A 19 2.50 -5.63 -4.09
CA ARG A 19 1.06 -5.71 -4.29
C ARG A 19 0.38 -6.08 -2.97
N ALA A 20 -0.29 -5.12 -2.34
CA ALA A 20 -1.01 -5.31 -1.08
C ALA A 20 -2.53 -5.32 -1.32
N ASP A 21 -3.31 -5.93 -0.42
CA ASP A 21 -4.75 -5.70 -0.36
C ASP A 21 -5.03 -4.54 0.59
N LEU A 22 -5.35 -3.37 0.02
CA LEU A 22 -5.71 -2.15 0.74
C LEU A 22 -7.12 -1.71 0.37
N ASN A 23 -7.94 -2.63 -0.17
CA ASN A 23 -9.32 -2.36 -0.51
C ASN A 23 -10.16 -2.35 0.77
N VAL A 24 -10.30 -1.15 1.35
CA VAL A 24 -10.97 -0.90 2.64
C VAL A 24 -12.31 -0.20 2.43
N PRO A 25 -13.32 -0.48 3.27
CA PRO A 25 -14.57 0.24 3.22
C PRO A 25 -14.39 1.72 3.58
N GLN A 26 -15.19 2.57 2.97
CA GLN A 26 -15.23 4.01 3.22
C GLN A 26 -16.67 4.48 3.41
N ASP A 27 -16.85 5.53 4.21
CA ASP A 27 -18.14 6.20 4.35
C ASP A 27 -18.44 7.15 3.18
N ALA A 28 -19.61 7.80 3.22
CA ALA A 28 -20.01 8.78 2.22
C ALA A 28 -19.06 9.99 2.10
N SER A 29 -18.29 10.28 3.15
CA SER A 29 -17.26 11.33 3.20
C SER A 29 -15.87 10.83 2.78
N ARG A 30 -15.76 9.58 2.32
CA ARG A 30 -14.53 8.87 1.92
C ARG A 30 -13.54 8.64 3.08
N GLN A 31 -13.99 8.69 4.32
CA GLN A 31 -13.17 8.28 5.46
C GLN A 31 -13.16 6.76 5.57
N ILE A 32 -12.01 6.20 5.91
CA ILE A 32 -11.85 4.75 6.11
C ILE A 32 -12.61 4.36 7.38
N THR A 33 -13.55 3.44 7.28
CA THR A 33 -14.36 2.96 8.42
C THR A 33 -13.77 1.71 9.07
N ASP A 34 -12.97 0.94 8.33
CA ASP A 34 -12.19 -0.19 8.84
C ASP A 34 -10.85 -0.30 8.09
N ASP A 35 -9.74 -0.11 8.81
CA ASP A 35 -8.37 -0.13 8.31
C ASP A 35 -7.65 -1.47 8.59
N THR A 36 -8.37 -2.54 8.94
CA THR A 36 -7.78 -3.86 9.26
C THR A 36 -6.87 -4.38 8.16
N ARG A 37 -7.24 -4.23 6.89
CA ARG A 37 -6.41 -4.65 5.75
C ARG A 37 -5.13 -3.82 5.60
N ILE A 38 -5.18 -2.53 5.92
CA ILE A 38 -3.99 -1.68 5.92
C ILE A 38 -3.05 -2.14 7.03
N ARG A 39 -3.55 -2.31 8.27
CA ARG A 39 -2.76 -2.82 9.40
C ARG A 39 -2.12 -4.17 9.11
N ALA A 40 -2.85 -5.08 8.46
CA ALA A 40 -2.33 -6.40 8.08
C ALA A 40 -1.14 -6.32 7.10
N SER A 41 -1.08 -5.27 6.27
CA SER A 41 0.00 -5.06 5.30
C SER A 41 1.25 -4.39 5.90
N VAL A 42 1.09 -3.65 7.02
CA VAL A 42 2.16 -2.85 7.64
C VAL A 42 3.41 -3.68 7.99
N PRO A 43 3.34 -4.87 8.61
CA PRO A 43 4.54 -5.63 8.97
C PRO A 43 5.43 -5.96 7.78
N GLY A 44 4.84 -6.34 6.63
CA GLY A 44 5.60 -6.66 5.42
C GLY A 44 6.27 -5.43 4.79
N ILE A 45 5.55 -4.30 4.76
CA ILE A 45 6.09 -3.03 4.26
C ILE A 45 7.22 -2.54 5.17
N ARG A 46 7.01 -2.57 6.49
CA ARG A 46 8.00 -2.16 7.49
C ARG A 46 9.26 -3.01 7.40
N LEU A 47 9.13 -4.34 7.29
CA LEU A 47 10.27 -5.24 7.11
C LEU A 47 11.12 -4.88 5.88
N ALA A 48 10.49 -4.58 4.74
CA ALA A 48 11.22 -4.19 3.54
C ALA A 48 11.98 -2.86 3.74
N LEU A 49 11.34 -1.87 4.37
CA LEU A 49 11.96 -0.59 4.71
C LEU A 49 13.14 -0.76 5.68
N GLU A 50 12.97 -1.54 6.75
CA GLU A 50 14.01 -1.82 7.76
C GLU A 50 15.21 -2.56 7.16
N LYS A 51 14.99 -3.44 6.18
CA LYS A 51 16.07 -4.07 5.39
C LYS A 51 16.76 -3.11 4.40
N GLY A 52 16.37 -1.84 4.35
CA GLY A 52 17.00 -0.80 3.53
C GLY A 52 16.53 -0.80 2.07
N ALA A 53 15.31 -1.29 1.80
CA ALA A 53 14.72 -1.20 0.48
C ALA A 53 14.04 0.16 0.24
N ALA A 54 14.01 0.60 -1.02
CA ALA A 54 13.04 1.58 -1.48
C ALA A 54 11.73 0.86 -1.84
N VAL A 55 10.63 1.18 -1.14
CA VAL A 55 9.37 0.44 -1.26
C VAL A 55 8.32 1.24 -2.03
N MET A 56 7.70 0.60 -3.02
CA MET A 56 6.47 1.06 -3.69
C MET A 56 5.35 0.07 -3.36
N VAL A 57 4.17 0.57 -2.98
CA VAL A 57 3.01 -0.27 -2.66
C VAL A 57 1.89 0.03 -3.63
N THR A 58 1.24 -1.02 -4.14
CA THR A 58 0.08 -0.91 -5.03
C THR A 58 -1.09 -1.71 -4.51
N SER A 59 -2.29 -1.20 -4.80
CA SER A 59 -3.52 -1.90 -4.53
C SER A 59 -4.61 -1.44 -5.48
N HIS A 60 -5.74 -2.13 -5.40
CA HIS A 60 -7.00 -1.68 -5.96
C HIS A 60 -7.84 -1.08 -4.82
N LEU A 61 -8.83 -0.27 -5.17
CA LEU A 61 -9.86 0.20 -4.24
C LEU A 61 -11.21 0.12 -4.95
N GLY A 62 -12.19 -0.56 -4.37
CA GLY A 62 -13.48 -0.76 -5.01
C GLY A 62 -13.38 -1.53 -6.34
N ARG A 63 -14.16 -1.09 -7.33
CA ARG A 63 -14.25 -1.71 -8.67
C ARG A 63 -14.23 -0.62 -9.76
N PRO A 64 -13.11 0.09 -9.94
CA PRO A 64 -12.99 1.11 -10.98
C PRO A 64 -13.09 0.47 -12.35
N LYS A 65 -13.56 1.24 -13.34
CA LYS A 65 -13.50 0.83 -14.74
C LYS A 65 -12.10 1.14 -15.27
N GLU A 66 -11.51 0.18 -15.98
CA GLU A 66 -10.19 0.36 -16.57
C GLU A 66 -10.13 1.60 -17.47
N GLY A 67 -9.06 2.38 -17.36
CA GLY A 67 -8.90 3.66 -18.07
C GLY A 67 -9.66 4.84 -17.47
N GLU A 68 -10.54 4.63 -16.50
CA GLU A 68 -11.32 5.69 -15.85
C GLU A 68 -10.94 5.83 -14.37
N LEU A 69 -10.19 6.88 -14.03
CA LEU A 69 -9.88 7.18 -12.63
C LEU A 69 -10.84 8.22 -12.07
N LYS A 70 -11.78 7.81 -11.21
CA LYS A 70 -12.66 8.74 -10.51
C LYS A 70 -12.03 9.16 -9.18
N PRO A 71 -12.36 10.35 -8.65
CA PRO A 71 -11.87 10.78 -7.33
C PRO A 71 -12.22 9.81 -6.19
N ALA A 72 -13.30 9.03 -6.33
CA ALA A 72 -13.69 8.01 -5.35
C ALA A 72 -12.79 6.76 -5.38
N ASP A 73 -12.14 6.48 -6.51
CA ASP A 73 -11.25 5.33 -6.68
C ASP A 73 -9.81 5.63 -6.22
N SER A 74 -9.56 6.86 -5.75
CA SER A 74 -8.24 7.32 -5.33
C SER A 74 -7.78 6.64 -4.03
N LEU A 75 -6.53 6.19 -4.02
CA LEU A 75 -5.86 5.66 -2.83
C LEU A 75 -5.35 6.74 -1.87
N ALA A 76 -5.66 8.02 -2.08
CA ALA A 76 -5.19 9.11 -1.21
C ALA A 76 -5.48 8.90 0.30
N PRO A 77 -6.70 8.52 0.73
CA PRO A 77 -6.96 8.24 2.15
C PRO A 77 -6.19 7.02 2.66
N VAL A 78 -5.97 6.01 1.81
CA VAL A 78 -5.16 4.83 2.14
C VAL A 78 -3.69 5.21 2.34
N ALA A 79 -3.13 6.04 1.46
CA ALA A 79 -1.75 6.52 1.57
C ALA A 79 -1.55 7.31 2.87
N ARG A 80 -2.47 8.21 3.22
CA ARG A 80 -2.45 8.94 4.49
C ARG A 80 -2.44 7.97 5.69
N ARG A 81 -3.40 7.05 5.74
CA ARG A 81 -3.51 6.08 6.85
C ARG A 81 -2.29 5.17 6.96
N LEU A 82 -1.74 4.74 5.84
CA LEU A 82 -0.51 3.95 5.82
C LEU A 82 0.68 4.75 6.36
N GLY A 83 0.76 6.04 6.02
CA GLY A 83 1.77 6.95 6.55
C GLY A 83 1.69 7.14 8.06
N GLU A 84 0.48 7.31 8.61
CA GLU A 84 0.23 7.35 10.06
C GLU A 84 0.74 6.08 10.76
N LEU A 85 0.42 4.90 10.23
CA LEU A 85 0.80 3.61 10.81
C LEU A 85 2.30 3.31 10.67
N LEU A 86 2.95 3.82 9.63
CA LEU A 86 4.39 3.68 9.42
C LEU A 86 5.21 4.78 10.12
N GLY A 87 4.57 5.84 10.63
CA GLY A 87 5.26 6.99 11.23
C GLY A 87 6.10 7.78 10.22
N ARG A 88 5.72 7.78 8.94
CA ARG A 88 6.45 8.46 7.86
C ARG A 88 5.52 8.88 6.73
N GLU A 89 5.93 9.88 5.96
CA GLU A 89 5.19 10.29 4.77
C GLU A 89 5.12 9.17 3.74
N VAL A 90 3.93 8.96 3.19
CA VAL A 90 3.65 8.03 2.09
C VAL A 90 2.96 8.81 0.98
N LEU A 91 3.71 9.07 -0.09
CA LEU A 91 3.22 9.79 -1.25
C LEU A 91 2.35 8.89 -2.12
N LEU A 92 1.24 9.43 -2.63
CA LEU A 92 0.47 8.81 -3.70
C LEU A 92 1.03 9.28 -5.05
N LEU A 93 1.58 8.35 -5.83
CA LEU A 93 2.11 8.64 -7.15
C LEU A 93 1.12 8.24 -8.25
N ARG A 94 0.99 9.10 -9.26
CA ARG A 94 0.30 8.81 -10.52
C ARG A 94 1.36 8.55 -11.60
N ASP A 95 0.94 7.92 -12.69
CA ASP A 95 1.80 7.69 -13.88
C ASP A 95 3.14 7.02 -13.53
N TRP A 96 3.08 5.99 -12.68
CA TRP A 96 4.25 5.29 -12.11
C TRP A 96 4.78 4.13 -12.96
N VAL A 97 4.12 3.83 -14.08
CA VAL A 97 4.47 2.75 -15.02
C VAL A 97 5.61 3.18 -15.93
#